data_AF-A0A7Y2G6J5-F1
#
_entry.id   AF-A0A7Y2G6J5-F1
#
_cell.length_a   1.000
_cell.length_b   1.000
_cell.length_c   1.000
_cell.angle_alpha   90.00
_cell.angle_beta   90.00
_cell.angle_gamma   90.00
#
_symmetry.space_group_name_H-M   'P 1'
#
loop_
_entity.id
_entity.type
_entity.pdbx_description
1 polymer ?
#
loop_
_entity_poly.entity_id
_entity_poly.type
_entity_poly.pdbx_seq_one_letter_code
_entity_poly.pdbx_strand_id
1 'polypeptide(L)'
;MKFPPLRLFAIAIYVGLSAYACSQLSGDAGDGAPGGGYATAEGLCVIDVPEDAVCTKDINACGFGNVCRCPDGYGYNAALGKCVMDLAGVISASSAQLDETSCAKKPAGICTRDINMCGQPSTCTCEDGFQWNDVAGMCVKVLD
;
A
#
# COMPACT_ATOMS: atom_id res chain seq x y z
N MET A 1 33.71 -74.22 -14.33
CA MET A 1 33.38 -73.48 -13.09
C MET A 1 32.49 -72.31 -13.48
N LYS A 2 31.38 -72.13 -12.76
CA LYS A 2 30.20 -71.33 -13.14
C LYS A 2 30.27 -69.97 -12.43
N PHE A 3 30.30 -68.88 -13.18
CA PHE A 3 30.18 -67.51 -12.65
C PHE A 3 28.77 -66.99 -12.92
N PRO A 4 28.02 -66.48 -11.91
CA PRO A 4 26.81 -65.71 -12.13
C PRO A 4 27.14 -64.23 -12.38
N PRO A 5 26.38 -63.50 -13.22
CA PRO A 5 26.49 -62.05 -13.27
C PRO A 5 25.82 -61.41 -12.04
N LEU A 6 26.58 -60.53 -11.39
CA LEU A 6 26.15 -59.65 -10.29
C LEU A 6 25.52 -58.36 -10.83
N ARG A 7 24.32 -58.08 -10.31
CA ARG A 7 23.82 -56.77 -9.81
C ARG A 7 23.69 -55.59 -10.78
N LEU A 8 22.43 -55.22 -11.04
CA LEU A 8 22.01 -53.82 -11.12
C LEU A 8 21.01 -53.56 -9.99
N PHE A 9 21.46 -52.98 -8.88
CA PHE A 9 20.56 -52.41 -7.87
C PHE A 9 20.45 -50.91 -8.17
N ALA A 10 19.31 -50.49 -8.70
CA ALA A 10 18.97 -49.08 -8.80
C ALA A 10 18.64 -48.56 -7.40
N ILE A 11 19.53 -47.75 -6.82
CA ILE A 11 19.25 -46.97 -5.62
C ILE A 11 18.69 -45.63 -6.11
N ALA A 12 17.38 -45.47 -6.06
CA ALA A 12 16.73 -44.18 -6.26
C ALA A 12 16.90 -43.35 -4.97
N ILE A 13 17.77 -42.35 -5.03
CA ILE A 13 17.89 -41.33 -3.99
C ILE A 13 16.74 -40.34 -4.22
N TYR A 14 15.66 -40.47 -3.45
CA TYR A 14 14.63 -39.44 -3.36
C TYR A 14 15.15 -38.33 -2.45
N VAL A 15 15.64 -37.24 -3.05
CA VAL A 15 15.91 -35.99 -2.35
C VAL A 15 14.56 -35.29 -2.16
N GLY A 16 14.20 -35.06 -0.90
CA GLY A 16 12.95 -34.40 -0.52
C GLY A 16 12.89 -32.96 -1.04
N LEU A 17 11.82 -32.64 -1.77
CA LEU A 17 11.33 -31.28 -1.89
C LEU A 17 10.17 -31.10 -0.90
N SER A 18 10.46 -30.38 0.17
CA SER A 18 9.44 -29.79 1.03
C SER A 18 8.75 -28.68 0.24
N ALA A 19 7.57 -28.98 -0.30
CA ALA A 19 6.68 -27.99 -0.87
C ALA A 19 5.98 -27.26 0.29
N TYR A 20 6.41 -26.03 0.56
CA TYR A 20 5.63 -25.08 1.35
C TYR A 20 4.34 -24.78 0.57
N ALA A 21 3.25 -25.41 0.98
CA ALA A 21 1.91 -24.98 0.65
C ALA A 21 1.61 -23.71 1.46
N CYS A 22 1.41 -22.58 0.78
CA CYS A 22 0.64 -21.48 1.34
C CYS A 22 -0.57 -21.27 0.44
N SER A 23 -1.69 -21.83 0.91
CA SER A 23 -3.00 -21.77 0.30
C SER A 23 -3.46 -20.32 0.17
N GLN A 24 -3.76 -19.87 -1.05
CA GLN A 24 -4.57 -18.68 -1.25
C GLN A 24 -6.03 -19.04 -0.96
N LEU A 25 -6.52 -18.62 0.20
CA LEU A 25 -7.94 -18.53 0.48
C LEU A 25 -8.45 -17.24 -0.17
N SER A 26 -9.13 -17.41 -1.29
CA SER A 26 -10.20 -16.56 -1.76
C SER A 26 -11.22 -16.33 -0.64
N GLY A 27 -11.42 -15.07 -0.25
CA GLY A 27 -12.47 -14.64 0.67
C GLY A 27 -13.48 -13.78 -0.07
N ASP A 28 -14.63 -14.37 -0.33
CA ASP A 28 -15.82 -13.77 -0.94
C ASP A 28 -16.37 -12.57 -0.15
N ALA A 29 -17.03 -11.69 -0.91
CA ALA A 29 -17.82 -10.56 -0.45
C ALA A 29 -18.92 -10.99 0.55
N GLY A 30 -19.09 -10.20 1.61
CA GLY A 30 -20.19 -10.33 2.56
C GLY A 30 -20.90 -8.99 2.75
N ASP A 31 -22.16 -8.95 2.32
CA ASP A 31 -23.13 -7.87 2.51
C ASP A 31 -23.48 -7.61 4.00
N GLY A 32 -23.50 -6.32 4.37
CA GLY A 32 -24.53 -5.72 5.24
C GLY A 32 -24.51 -5.97 6.76
N ALA A 33 -24.06 -4.97 7.53
CA ALA A 33 -24.64 -4.63 8.84
C ALA A 33 -24.35 -3.15 9.23
N PRO A 34 -25.31 -2.39 9.78
CA PRO A 34 -25.13 -0.99 10.15
C PRO A 34 -24.73 -0.79 11.62
N GLY A 35 -23.79 0.13 11.86
CA GLY A 35 -23.68 0.86 13.12
C GLY A 35 -22.59 0.43 14.11
N GLY A 36 -21.59 1.29 14.26
CA GLY A 36 -20.91 1.54 15.54
C GLY A 36 -19.62 0.75 15.80
N GLY A 37 -18.48 1.39 15.52
CA GLY A 37 -17.16 1.00 16.05
C GLY A 37 -16.10 0.79 14.97
N TYR A 38 -15.47 1.85 14.47
CA TYR A 38 -14.33 1.74 13.56
C TYR A 38 -13.05 1.49 14.37
N ALA A 39 -12.80 0.22 14.64
CA ALA A 39 -11.50 -0.35 14.99
C ALA A 39 -11.58 -1.80 14.51
N THR A 40 -10.78 -2.36 13.62
CA THR A 40 -9.49 -2.00 13.01
C THR A 40 -9.34 -2.97 11.84
N ALA A 41 -9.47 -2.52 10.60
CA ALA A 41 -8.70 -3.12 9.51
C ALA A 41 -7.32 -2.46 9.58
N GLU A 42 -6.26 -3.22 9.44
CA GLU A 42 -4.86 -2.79 9.62
C GLU A 42 -4.67 -1.31 9.22
N GLY A 43 -4.26 -0.46 10.17
CA GLY A 43 -4.25 0.98 9.95
C GLY A 43 -3.47 1.30 8.70
N LEU A 44 -4.14 1.74 7.64
CA LEU A 44 -3.49 2.16 6.41
C LEU A 44 -3.24 3.65 6.49
N CYS A 45 -2.03 4.10 6.16
CA CYS A 45 -1.78 5.55 6.14
C CYS A 45 -2.49 6.28 5.01
N VAL A 46 -2.88 5.53 3.97
CA VAL A 46 -3.61 6.03 2.81
C VAL A 46 -4.72 5.07 2.49
N ILE A 47 -5.93 5.60 2.35
CA ILE A 47 -7.11 4.85 1.93
C ILE A 47 -7.76 5.54 0.71
N ASP A 48 -8.52 4.75 -0.03
CA ASP A 48 -9.38 5.28 -1.07
C ASP A 48 -10.46 6.20 -0.48
N VAL A 49 -10.86 7.19 -1.26
CA VAL A 49 -12.06 7.97 -0.93
C VAL A 49 -13.25 7.02 -0.99
N PRO A 50 -14.06 6.91 0.08
CA PRO A 50 -15.25 6.05 0.06
C PRO A 50 -16.17 6.40 -1.10
N GLU A 51 -16.79 5.40 -1.73
CA GLU A 51 -17.64 5.62 -2.92
C GLU A 51 -18.86 6.50 -2.62
N ASP A 52 -19.33 6.51 -1.37
CA ASP A 52 -20.42 7.34 -0.86
C ASP A 52 -19.95 8.69 -0.27
N ALA A 53 -18.65 8.99 -0.36
CA ALA A 53 -18.11 10.24 0.15
C ALA A 53 -18.66 11.45 -0.61
N VAL A 54 -18.99 12.50 0.15
CA VAL A 54 -19.34 13.79 -0.44
C VAL A 54 -18.06 14.49 -0.90
N CYS A 55 -17.92 14.62 -2.21
CA CYS A 55 -16.88 15.42 -2.86
C CYS A 55 -17.46 16.67 -3.50
N THR A 56 -16.64 17.70 -3.61
CA THR A 56 -16.95 18.84 -4.46
C THR A 56 -16.90 18.40 -5.93
N LYS A 57 -17.71 19.07 -6.76
CA LYS A 57 -17.88 18.69 -8.17
C LYS A 57 -16.78 19.24 -9.07
N ASP A 58 -16.07 20.27 -8.62
CA ASP A 58 -14.95 20.88 -9.31
C ASP A 58 -13.74 19.94 -9.29
N ILE A 59 -13.27 19.60 -10.49
CA ILE A 59 -12.14 18.73 -10.72
C ILE A 59 -10.88 19.58 -10.90
N ASN A 60 -9.85 19.25 -10.14
CA ASN A 60 -8.57 19.94 -10.15
C ASN A 60 -7.68 19.48 -11.32
N ALA A 61 -6.51 20.09 -11.45
CA ALA A 61 -5.55 19.77 -12.50
C ALA A 61 -5.00 18.33 -12.45
N CYS A 62 -5.24 17.61 -11.36
CA CYS A 62 -4.84 16.21 -11.15
C CYS A 62 -5.95 15.21 -11.50
N GLY A 63 -7.13 15.70 -11.87
CA GLY A 63 -8.27 14.85 -12.23
C GLY A 63 -9.12 14.39 -11.04
N PHE A 64 -8.91 14.95 -9.85
CA PHE A 64 -9.66 14.64 -8.64
C PHE A 64 -10.52 15.82 -8.18
N GLY A 65 -11.53 15.57 -7.34
CA GLY A 65 -12.27 16.66 -6.68
C GLY A 65 -11.33 17.56 -5.87
N ASN A 66 -11.65 18.84 -5.71
CA ASN A 66 -10.84 19.72 -4.88
C ASN A 66 -10.96 19.39 -3.38
N VAL A 67 -12.13 18.94 -2.93
CA VAL A 67 -12.35 18.52 -1.54
C VAL A 67 -13.25 17.29 -1.52
N CYS A 68 -12.88 16.29 -0.71
CA CYS A 68 -13.74 15.15 -0.39
C CYS A 68 -13.80 14.94 1.12
N ARG A 69 -14.93 14.41 1.61
CA ARG A 69 -15.06 13.99 3.00
C ARG A 69 -14.37 12.64 3.21
N CYS A 70 -13.39 12.61 4.09
CA CYS A 70 -12.73 11.38 4.51
C CYS A 70 -13.32 10.85 5.83
N PRO A 71 -13.14 9.55 6.13
CA PRO A 71 -13.43 8.98 7.45
C PRO A 71 -12.67 9.68 8.57
N ASP A 72 -13.15 9.52 9.81
CA ASP A 72 -12.49 10.09 10.99
C ASP A 72 -11.03 9.65 11.08
N GLY A 73 -10.14 10.60 11.36
CA GLY A 73 -8.69 10.38 11.40
C GLY A 73 -7.96 10.56 10.07
N TYR A 74 -8.67 10.82 8.97
CA TYR A 74 -8.08 11.08 7.66
C TYR A 74 -8.43 12.48 7.13
N GLY A 75 -7.45 13.11 6.49
CA GLY A 75 -7.61 14.31 5.68
C GLY A 75 -7.57 13.98 4.19
N TYR A 76 -8.29 14.74 3.36
CA TYR A 76 -8.26 14.55 1.93
C TYR A 76 -7.02 15.19 1.30
N ASN A 77 -6.29 14.42 0.49
CA ASN A 77 -5.22 14.94 -0.35
C ASN A 77 -5.69 15.02 -1.81
N ALA A 78 -5.96 16.24 -2.27
CA ALA A 78 -6.51 16.51 -3.59
C ALA A 78 -5.52 16.21 -4.74
N ALA A 79 -4.21 16.20 -4.49
CA ALA A 79 -3.21 15.82 -5.49
C ALA A 79 -3.14 14.30 -5.70
N LEU A 80 -3.45 13.53 -4.66
CA LEU A 80 -3.52 12.07 -4.70
C LEU A 80 -4.90 11.55 -5.06
N GLY A 81 -5.96 12.32 -4.78
CA GLY A 81 -7.33 11.83 -4.83
C GLY A 81 -7.61 10.76 -3.77
N LYS A 82 -6.88 10.79 -2.65
CA LYS A 82 -6.93 9.79 -1.57
C LYS A 82 -7.13 10.47 -0.22
N CYS A 83 -7.58 9.68 0.75
CA CYS A 83 -7.62 10.06 2.15
C CYS A 83 -6.32 9.63 2.83
N VAL A 84 -5.62 10.57 3.46
CA VAL A 84 -4.33 10.35 4.15
C VAL A 84 -4.49 10.64 5.64
N MET A 85 -3.89 9.84 6.50
CA MET A 85 -3.98 10.08 7.95
C MET A 85 -2.99 11.15 8.43
N ASP A 86 -3.21 11.69 9.63
CA ASP A 86 -2.19 12.50 10.31
C ASP A 86 -1.17 11.57 10.99
N LEU A 87 0.11 11.77 10.68
CA LEU A 87 1.22 10.99 11.21
C LEU A 87 1.32 11.04 12.75
N ALA A 88 0.79 12.10 13.38
CA ALA A 88 0.80 12.26 14.83
C ALA A 88 -0.04 11.21 15.60
N GLY A 89 -0.97 10.52 14.92
CA GLY A 89 -1.89 9.55 15.54
C GLY A 89 -1.55 8.08 15.30
N VAL A 90 -0.44 7.77 14.64
CA VAL A 90 -0.16 6.42 14.08
C VAL A 90 0.78 5.63 15.00
N ILE A 91 0.39 4.41 15.36
CA ILE A 91 1.21 3.50 16.19
C ILE A 91 1.96 2.44 15.36
N SER A 92 1.41 2.05 14.21
CA SER A 92 2.04 1.23 13.17
C SER A 92 1.04 1.04 12.05
N ALA A 93 1.40 1.41 10.82
CA ALA A 93 0.52 1.33 9.66
C ALA A 93 1.26 0.79 8.44
N SER A 94 0.58 -0.07 7.65
CA SER A 94 1.09 -0.46 6.34
C SER A 94 0.73 0.62 5.32
N SER A 95 1.65 0.91 4.40
CA SER A 95 1.38 1.83 3.30
C SER A 95 0.83 1.04 2.10
N ALA A 96 -0.24 1.56 1.51
CA ALA A 96 -0.67 1.13 0.18
C ALA A 96 0.39 1.59 -0.84
N GLN A 97 0.72 0.75 -1.82
CA GLN A 97 1.48 1.23 -2.98
C GLN A 97 0.59 2.17 -3.78
N LEU A 98 1.07 3.38 -4.01
CA LEU A 98 0.39 4.39 -4.83
C LEU A 98 0.98 4.44 -6.23
N ASP A 99 0.11 4.55 -7.22
CA ASP A 99 0.49 4.71 -8.60
C ASP A 99 1.02 6.13 -8.88
N GLU A 100 1.96 6.22 -9.82
CA GLU A 100 2.44 7.51 -10.30
C GLU A 100 1.41 8.14 -11.24
N THR A 101 1.22 9.45 -11.10
CA THR A 101 0.32 10.29 -11.89
C THR A 101 1.02 11.58 -12.29
N SER A 102 0.32 12.46 -13.02
CA SER A 102 0.83 13.82 -13.30
C SER A 102 1.01 14.68 -12.04
N CYS A 103 0.41 14.30 -10.91
CA CYS A 103 0.44 15.03 -9.65
C CYS A 103 1.05 14.26 -8.48
N ALA A 104 1.46 13.01 -8.68
CA ALA A 104 2.05 12.18 -7.66
C ALA A 104 3.14 11.30 -8.28
N LYS A 105 4.35 11.37 -7.76
CA LYS A 105 5.46 10.59 -8.30
C LYS A 105 6.39 10.13 -7.20
N LYS A 106 7.15 9.09 -7.48
CA LYS A 106 8.18 8.63 -6.55
C LYS A 106 9.27 9.70 -6.41
N PRO A 107 9.90 9.82 -5.23
CA PRO A 107 11.01 10.73 -5.05
C PRO A 107 12.19 10.28 -5.91
N ALA A 108 12.63 11.14 -6.84
CA ALA A 108 13.86 10.92 -7.61
C ALA A 108 15.12 11.40 -6.85
N GLY A 109 14.93 12.16 -5.78
CA GLY A 109 15.98 12.78 -4.99
C GLY A 109 16.49 11.95 -3.81
N ILE A 110 17.20 12.62 -2.90
CA ILE A 110 17.74 12.01 -1.68
C ILE A 110 16.60 11.88 -0.67
N CYS A 111 16.47 10.68 -0.10
CA CYS A 111 15.60 10.42 1.04
C CYS A 111 16.44 10.19 2.30
N THR A 112 15.86 10.51 3.46
CA THR A 112 16.41 10.09 4.73
C THR A 112 16.27 8.57 4.90
N ARG A 113 17.08 7.99 5.79
CA ARG A 113 17.09 6.54 6.03
C ARG A 113 16.14 6.09 7.14
N ASP A 114 15.69 7.03 7.96
CA ASP A 114 14.71 6.77 9.00
C ASP A 114 13.32 6.58 8.40
N ILE A 115 12.58 5.66 9.00
CA ILE A 115 11.27 5.24 8.52
C ILE A 115 10.23 5.65 9.56
N ASN A 116 9.21 6.36 9.10
CA ASN A 116 8.10 6.82 9.93
C ASN A 116 7.07 5.69 10.18
N MET A 117 6.02 6.02 10.93
CA MET A 117 4.98 5.05 11.32
C MET A 117 4.14 4.51 10.15
N CYS A 118 4.23 5.14 8.97
CA CYS A 118 3.61 4.71 7.72
C CYS A 118 4.52 3.85 6.84
N GLY A 119 5.73 3.53 7.31
CA GLY A 119 6.71 2.78 6.54
C GLY A 119 7.42 3.61 5.47
N GLN A 120 7.36 4.94 5.53
CA GLN A 120 7.96 5.84 4.55
C GLN A 120 9.17 6.58 5.12
N PRO A 121 10.11 7.04 4.28
CA PRO A 121 11.12 7.99 4.72
C PRO A 121 10.50 9.23 5.34
N SER A 122 11.03 9.70 6.47
CA SER A 122 10.51 10.93 7.10
C SER A 122 10.67 12.17 6.22
N THR A 123 11.68 12.20 5.34
CA THR A 123 11.86 13.29 4.39
C THR A 123 12.50 12.79 3.10
N CYS A 124 12.01 13.28 1.96
CA CYS A 124 12.66 13.12 0.66
C CYS A 124 12.71 14.46 -0.09
N THR A 125 13.71 14.62 -0.94
CA THR A 125 13.76 15.72 -1.91
C THR A 125 12.87 15.39 -3.11
N CYS A 126 12.02 16.35 -3.48
CA CYS A 126 11.17 16.29 -4.65
C CYS A 126 11.68 17.24 -5.75
N GLU A 127 11.28 16.97 -6.98
CA GLU A 127 11.49 17.89 -8.11
C GLU A 127 10.67 19.19 -7.93
N ASP A 128 11.07 20.25 -8.63
CA ASP A 128 10.40 21.55 -8.57
C ASP A 128 8.90 21.44 -8.84
N GLY A 129 8.11 22.12 -8.00
CA GLY A 129 6.64 22.09 -8.05
C GLY A 129 5.99 20.92 -7.32
N PHE A 130 6.77 20.03 -6.70
CA PHE A 130 6.28 18.95 -5.86
C PHE A 130 6.79 19.06 -4.43
N GLN A 131 5.99 18.59 -3.48
CA GLN A 131 6.34 18.51 -2.06
C GLN A 131 6.25 17.07 -1.58
N TRP A 132 7.12 16.71 -0.64
CA TRP A 132 7.12 15.38 -0.04
C TRP A 132 5.89 15.21 0.85
N ASN A 133 5.10 14.17 0.59
CA ASN A 133 4.08 13.69 1.50
C ASN A 133 4.60 12.41 2.16
N ASP A 134 5.02 12.55 3.41
CA ASP A 134 5.62 11.50 4.24
C ASP A 134 4.63 10.41 4.67
N VAL A 135 3.33 10.71 4.70
CA VAL A 135 2.28 9.72 4.95
C VAL A 135 2.09 8.80 3.74
N ALA A 136 2.08 9.38 2.54
CA ALA A 136 1.84 8.67 1.28
C ALA A 136 3.10 8.06 0.66
N GLY A 137 4.29 8.53 1.04
CA GLY A 137 5.54 8.09 0.43
C GLY A 137 5.75 8.63 -0.99
N MET A 138 5.12 9.76 -1.32
CA MET A 138 5.08 10.31 -2.68
C MET A 138 5.42 11.80 -2.68
N CYS A 139 6.08 12.24 -3.75
CA CYS A 139 6.15 13.65 -4.10
C CYS A 139 4.83 14.05 -4.77
N VAL A 140 4.09 14.96 -4.14
CA VAL A 140 2.77 15.42 -4.60
C VAL A 140 2.83 16.87 -5.08
N LYS A 141 2.07 17.18 -6.12
CA LYS A 141 2.00 18.54 -6.65
C LYS A 141 1.32 19.47 -5.63
N VAL A 142 1.86 20.66 -5.45
CA VAL A 142 1.19 21.72 -4.68
C VAL A 142 0.06 22.28 -5.54
N LEU A 143 -1.15 22.28 -4.99
CA LEU A 143 -2.33 22.84 -5.66
C LEU A 143 -2.66 24.18 -5.00
N ASP A 144 -2.84 25.21 -5.83
CA ASP A 144 -3.24 26.56 -5.44
C ASP A 144 -4.76 26.69 -5.32
#